data_AF-A0A3D1APA6-F1
#
_entry.id   AF-A0A3D1APA6-F1
#
_cell.length_a   1.000
_cell.length_b   1.000
_cell.length_c   1.000
_cell.angle_alpha   90.00
_cell.angle_beta   90.00
_cell.angle_gamma   90.00
#
_symmetry.space_group_name_H-M   'P 1'
#
loop_
_entity.id
_entity.type
_entity.pdbx_description
1 polymer ?
#
loop_
_entity_poly.entity_id
_entity_poly.type
_entity_poly.pdbx_seq_one_letter_code
_entity_poly.pdbx_strand_id
1 'polypeptide(L)'
;MATELNSMQTKDLELIFHEKICAAYVGGMSVIEIVRVFWHWRVDFVHGVLRKAKLIPTMARSEYGRAYDIDARLTKELEKKGYSFGRWCLGWKFDPIEAAASLKEIPEEKLGNAHEAVRRDFPEMYFEIYGGTSPKKIWVTKSDLAKPSLSITWDNALNAYVAKVIETPDITAVGHDWDNALLKMRSVQRLHKNIRKLDNALENLGLLEGVK
;
A
#
# COMPACT_ATOMS: atom_id res chain seq x y z
N MET A 1 -35.69 8.44 19.97
CA MET A 1 -34.25 8.37 20.28
C MET A 1 -33.52 8.11 18.98
N ALA A 2 -32.90 9.13 18.40
CA ALA A 2 -32.14 8.97 17.17
C ALA A 2 -30.80 8.31 17.54
N THR A 3 -30.60 7.09 17.08
CA THR A 3 -29.30 6.44 17.08
C THR A 3 -28.41 7.28 16.17
N GLU A 4 -27.50 8.07 16.74
CA GLU A 4 -26.39 8.64 15.99
C GLU A 4 -25.54 7.46 15.48
N LEU A 5 -25.93 6.92 14.31
CA LEU A 5 -25.06 6.10 13.51
C LEU A 5 -23.88 7.00 13.15
N ASN A 6 -22.75 6.78 13.82
CA ASN A 6 -21.45 7.36 13.49
C ASN A 6 -21.14 7.02 12.03
N SER A 7 -21.59 7.87 11.12
CA SER A 7 -21.35 7.71 9.70
C SER A 7 -19.88 8.01 9.46
N MET A 8 -19.10 7.01 9.05
CA MET A 8 -17.70 7.24 8.71
C MET A 8 -17.65 8.02 7.38
N GLN A 9 -17.07 9.22 7.44
CA GLN A 9 -16.90 10.07 6.28
C GLN A 9 -15.59 9.73 5.57
N THR A 10 -15.40 10.29 4.37
CA THR A 10 -14.20 10.05 3.55
C THR A 10 -12.90 10.30 4.31
N LYS A 11 -12.85 11.34 5.14
CA LYS A 11 -11.65 11.71 5.92
C LYS A 11 -11.30 10.65 6.98
N ASP A 12 -12.30 10.06 7.62
CA ASP A 12 -12.09 9.03 8.64
C ASP A 12 -11.53 7.76 8.01
N LEU A 13 -12.06 7.39 6.83
CA LEU A 13 -11.55 6.26 6.05
C LEU A 13 -10.14 6.51 5.51
N GLU A 14 -9.80 7.73 5.10
CA GLU A 14 -8.43 8.08 4.71
C GLU A 14 -7.45 7.93 5.87
N LEU A 15 -7.82 8.38 7.08
CA LEU A 15 -7.01 8.24 8.27
C LEU A 15 -6.78 6.77 8.61
N ILE A 16 -7.85 5.97 8.70
CA ILE A 16 -7.76 4.53 8.96
C ILE A 16 -6.91 3.83 7.90
N PHE A 17 -7.06 4.21 6.62
CA PHE A 17 -6.24 3.63 5.57
C PHE A 17 -4.75 3.93 5.74
N HIS A 18 -4.39 5.17 6.13
CA HIS A 18 -3.01 5.53 6.45
C HIS A 18 -2.48 4.76 7.66
N GLU A 19 -3.27 4.61 8.72
CA GLU A 19 -2.90 3.82 9.90
C GLU A 19 -2.63 2.36 9.56
N LYS A 20 -3.47 1.75 8.72
CA LYS A 20 -3.26 0.37 8.25
C LYS A 20 -2.02 0.20 7.38
N ILE A 21 -1.69 1.20 6.56
CA ILE A 21 -0.41 1.23 5.82
C ILE A 21 0.77 1.25 6.79
N CYS A 22 0.72 2.09 7.82
CA CYS A 22 1.75 2.16 8.85
C CYS A 22 1.88 0.85 9.62
N ALA A 23 0.75 0.25 10.02
CA ALA A 23 0.73 -1.03 10.73
C ALA A 23 1.33 -2.16 9.89
N ALA A 24 0.99 -2.24 8.60
CA ALA A 24 1.57 -3.22 7.67
C ALA A 24 3.10 -3.07 7.57
N TYR A 25 3.59 -1.84 7.48
CA TYR A 25 5.03 -1.58 7.42
C TYR A 25 5.75 -1.92 8.73
N VAL A 26 5.19 -1.54 9.89
CA VAL A 26 5.73 -1.91 11.22
C VAL A 26 5.73 -3.42 11.41
N GLY A 27 4.72 -4.09 10.84
CA GLY A 27 4.62 -5.55 10.75
C GLY A 27 5.66 -6.23 9.85
N GLY A 28 6.55 -5.47 9.21
CA GLY A 28 7.62 -6.03 8.38
C GLY A 28 7.25 -6.25 6.92
N MET A 29 6.15 -5.66 6.43
CA MET A 29 5.89 -5.58 4.99
C MET A 29 6.72 -4.47 4.35
N SER A 30 7.23 -4.72 3.15
CA SER A 30 7.90 -3.69 2.36
C SER A 30 6.91 -2.71 1.74
N VAL A 31 7.41 -1.55 1.29
CA VAL A 31 6.62 -0.59 0.51
C VAL A 31 6.03 -1.24 -0.75
N ILE A 32 6.79 -2.10 -1.43
CA ILE A 32 6.36 -2.78 -2.66
C ILE A 32 5.24 -3.79 -2.36
N GLU A 33 5.35 -4.53 -1.26
CA GLU A 33 4.32 -5.49 -0.85
C GLU A 33 3.02 -4.80 -0.46
N ILE A 34 3.09 -3.72 0.32
CA ILE A 34 1.92 -2.94 0.70
C ILE A 34 1.22 -2.41 -0.57
N VAL A 35 1.96 -1.88 -1.54
CA VAL A 35 1.43 -1.41 -2.83
C VAL A 35 0.75 -2.55 -3.61
N ARG A 36 1.32 -3.76 -3.60
CA ARG A 36 0.74 -4.94 -4.25
C ARG A 36 -0.61 -5.33 -3.64
N VAL A 37 -0.78 -5.20 -2.32
CA VAL A 37 -2.04 -5.57 -1.62
C VAL A 37 -3.26 -4.88 -2.24
N PHE A 38 -3.20 -3.58 -2.47
CA PHE A 38 -4.34 -2.84 -3.05
C PHE A 38 -4.18 -2.52 -4.53
N TRP A 39 -3.27 -3.20 -5.23
CA TRP A 39 -3.10 -3.13 -6.68
C TRP A 39 -2.82 -1.70 -7.18
N HIS A 40 -2.14 -0.91 -6.36
CA HIS A 40 -1.67 0.39 -6.80
C HIS A 40 -0.38 0.19 -7.61
N TRP A 41 -0.15 1.09 -8.57
CA TRP A 41 0.98 0.96 -9.49
C TRP A 41 2.17 1.81 -9.09
N ARG A 42 1.94 2.95 -8.41
CA ARG A 42 3.00 3.83 -7.89
C ARG A 42 3.20 3.69 -6.39
N VAL A 43 4.47 3.70 -5.97
CA VAL A 43 4.90 3.64 -4.56
C VAL A 43 4.82 4.96 -3.81
N ASP A 44 4.70 6.08 -4.53
CA ASP A 44 4.80 7.43 -3.96
C ASP A 44 3.79 7.69 -2.85
N PHE A 45 2.58 7.16 -2.99
CA PHE A 45 1.55 7.30 -1.99
C PHE A 45 1.96 6.62 -0.68
N VAL A 46 2.27 5.31 -0.71
CA VAL A 46 2.67 4.54 0.48
C VAL A 46 3.92 5.12 1.12
N HIS A 47 4.94 5.39 0.33
CA HIS A 47 6.17 5.98 0.83
C HIS A 47 5.93 7.37 1.42
N GLY A 48 5.03 8.16 0.84
CA GLY A 48 4.63 9.46 1.35
C GLY A 48 3.93 9.38 2.70
N VAL A 49 3.02 8.42 2.86
CA VAL A 49 2.34 8.13 4.15
C VAL A 49 3.36 7.74 5.21
N LEU A 50 4.23 6.78 4.92
CA LEU A 50 5.25 6.29 5.86
C LEU A 50 6.27 7.38 6.23
N ARG A 51 6.65 8.24 5.28
CA ARG A 51 7.52 9.40 5.55
C ARG A 51 6.84 10.42 6.45
N LYS A 52 5.57 10.74 6.21
CA LYS A 52 4.79 11.66 7.07
C LYS A 52 4.67 11.10 8.49
N ALA A 53 4.51 9.80 8.63
CA ALA A 53 4.50 9.08 9.90
C ALA A 53 5.89 8.91 10.54
N LYS A 54 6.97 9.43 9.91
CA LYS A 54 8.37 9.30 10.35
C LYS A 54 8.88 7.85 10.46
N LEU A 55 8.22 6.91 9.79
CA LEU A 55 8.65 5.50 9.71
C LEU A 55 9.74 5.27 8.65
N ILE A 56 9.81 6.17 7.66
CA ILE A 56 10.89 6.24 6.67
C ILE A 56 11.48 7.65 6.73
N PRO A 57 12.81 7.81 6.79
CA PRO A 57 13.44 9.13 6.83
C PRO A 57 13.22 9.90 5.52
N THR A 58 13.42 11.21 5.58
CA THR A 58 13.44 12.04 4.37
C THR A 58 14.78 11.87 3.68
N MET A 59 14.75 11.55 2.39
CA MET A 59 15.94 11.47 1.57
C MET A 59 16.59 12.85 1.41
N ALA A 60 17.91 12.92 1.51
CA ALA A 60 18.67 14.14 1.23
C ALA A 60 18.53 14.52 -0.26
N ARG A 61 18.49 15.82 -0.56
CA ARG A 61 18.27 16.32 -1.94
C ARG A 61 19.32 15.80 -2.94
N SER A 62 20.56 15.62 -2.48
CA SER A 62 21.68 15.06 -3.26
C SER A 62 21.45 13.63 -3.73
N GLU A 63 20.67 12.84 -2.99
CA GLU A 63 20.47 11.42 -3.27
C GLU A 63 19.36 11.15 -4.31
N TYR A 64 18.51 12.13 -4.62
CA TYR A 64 17.41 11.94 -5.57
C TYR A 64 17.88 11.71 -7.02
N GLY A 65 19.04 12.25 -7.39
CA GLY A 65 19.64 12.09 -8.72
C GLY A 65 20.81 11.12 -8.76
N ARG A 66 21.11 10.44 -7.65
CA ARG A 66 22.27 9.56 -7.56
C ARG A 66 22.00 8.26 -8.33
N ALA A 67 22.91 7.96 -9.25
CA ALA A 67 22.98 6.64 -9.87
C ALA A 67 23.75 5.71 -8.93
N TYR A 68 23.24 4.49 -8.77
CA TYR A 68 23.93 3.41 -8.08
C TYR A 68 24.28 2.33 -9.08
N ASP A 69 25.45 1.73 -8.89
CA ASP A 69 25.93 0.66 -9.76
C ASP A 69 25.27 -0.66 -9.35
N ILE A 70 24.08 -0.91 -9.90
CA ILE A 70 23.24 -2.10 -9.71
C ILE A 70 22.81 -2.65 -11.07
N ASP A 71 22.35 -3.90 -11.10
CA ASP A 71 21.86 -4.51 -12.35
C ASP A 71 20.72 -3.69 -13.00
N ALA A 72 20.84 -3.47 -14.31
CA ALA A 72 19.91 -2.65 -15.07
C ALA A 72 18.46 -3.18 -15.05
N ARG A 73 18.24 -4.49 -14.85
CA ARG A 73 16.91 -5.08 -14.74
C ARG A 73 16.23 -4.67 -13.42
N LEU A 74 16.99 -4.62 -12.31
CA LEU A 74 16.47 -4.11 -11.04
C LEU A 74 16.11 -2.61 -11.15
N THR A 75 16.97 -1.81 -11.79
CA THR A 75 16.68 -0.40 -12.06
C THR A 75 15.37 -0.24 -12.83
N LYS A 76 15.17 -1.02 -13.91
CA LYS A 76 13.93 -0.99 -14.70
C LYS A 76 12.70 -1.41 -13.90
N GLU A 77 12.80 -2.41 -13.03
CA GLU A 77 11.66 -2.82 -12.19
C GLU A 77 11.27 -1.74 -11.18
N LEU A 78 12.26 -1.07 -10.58
CA LEU A 78 12.02 0.06 -9.69
C LEU A 78 11.35 1.23 -10.43
N GLU A 79 11.83 1.57 -11.63
CA GLU A 79 11.26 2.62 -12.48
C GLU A 79 9.81 2.33 -12.87
N LYS A 80 9.47 1.08 -13.22
CA LYS A 80 8.08 0.65 -13.48
C LYS A 80 7.14 0.92 -12.31
N LYS A 81 7.67 0.95 -11.08
CA LYS A 81 6.93 1.25 -9.85
C LYS A 81 6.98 2.73 -9.44
N GLY A 82 7.68 3.57 -10.21
CA GLY A 82 7.95 4.96 -9.85
C GLY A 82 8.85 5.08 -8.62
N TYR A 83 9.76 4.12 -8.43
CA TYR A 83 10.65 4.04 -7.28
C TYR A 83 12.10 4.23 -7.73
N SER A 84 12.92 4.92 -6.94
CA SER A 84 14.37 4.94 -7.14
C SER A 84 15.03 3.95 -6.19
N PHE A 85 16.21 3.44 -6.56
CA PHE A 85 16.95 2.49 -5.72
C PHE A 85 17.22 3.05 -4.33
N GLY A 86 17.70 4.30 -4.23
CA GLY A 86 17.93 4.93 -2.93
C GLY A 86 16.66 4.98 -2.07
N ARG A 87 15.49 5.30 -2.65
CA ARG A 87 14.24 5.34 -1.86
C ARG A 87 13.76 3.93 -1.49
N TRP A 88 14.07 2.93 -2.31
CA TRP A 88 13.84 1.52 -1.98
C TRP A 88 14.71 1.08 -0.80
N CYS A 89 16.01 1.42 -0.81
CA CYS A 89 16.91 1.21 0.33
C CYS A 89 16.38 1.87 1.60
N LEU A 90 15.91 3.12 1.53
CA LEU A 90 15.32 3.79 2.70
C LEU A 90 14.09 3.06 3.26
N GLY A 91 13.25 2.50 2.38
CA GLY A 91 12.09 1.68 2.78
C GLY A 91 12.48 0.36 3.45
N TRP A 92 13.67 -0.17 3.17
CA TRP A 92 14.23 -1.33 3.85
C TRP A 92 15.21 -0.98 4.97
N LYS A 93 15.44 0.32 5.21
CA LYS A 93 16.44 0.85 6.16
C LYS A 93 17.87 0.41 5.84
N PHE A 94 18.20 0.26 4.56
CA PHE A 94 19.56 -0.03 4.09
C PHE A 94 20.33 1.25 3.78
N ASP A 95 21.66 1.18 3.93
CA ASP A 95 22.55 2.11 3.25
C ASP A 95 22.57 1.78 1.74
N PRO A 96 22.31 2.75 0.83
CA PRO A 96 22.29 2.48 -0.60
C PRO A 96 23.63 2.03 -1.20
N ILE A 97 24.77 2.48 -0.66
CA ILE A 97 26.09 2.12 -1.18
C ILE A 97 26.40 0.66 -0.80
N GLU A 98 26.17 0.30 0.46
CA GLU A 98 26.36 -1.06 0.96
C GLU A 98 25.40 -2.05 0.27
N ALA A 99 24.13 -1.66 0.10
CA ALA A 99 23.15 -2.50 -0.60
C ALA A 99 23.54 -2.72 -2.07
N ALA A 100 24.01 -1.69 -2.77
CA ALA A 100 24.48 -1.82 -4.14
C ALA A 100 25.71 -2.72 -4.25
N ALA A 101 26.67 -2.58 -3.33
CA ALA A 101 27.84 -3.46 -3.27
C ALA A 101 27.44 -4.92 -3.03
N SER A 102 26.56 -5.19 -2.05
CA SER A 102 26.08 -6.53 -1.74
C SER A 102 25.35 -7.19 -2.91
N LEU A 103 24.56 -6.43 -3.68
CA LEU A 103 23.83 -6.96 -4.83
C LEU A 103 24.72 -7.31 -6.02
N LYS A 104 25.98 -6.88 -6.05
CA LYS A 104 26.93 -7.29 -7.11
C LYS A 104 27.50 -8.69 -6.88
N GLU A 105 27.51 -9.14 -5.64
CA GLU A 105 28.05 -10.43 -5.27
C GLU A 105 27.04 -11.51 -5.64
N ILE A 106 27.53 -12.62 -6.21
CA ILE A 106 26.70 -13.79 -6.44
C ILE A 106 26.31 -14.33 -5.07
N PRO A 107 25.01 -14.51 -4.77
CA PRO A 107 24.58 -14.97 -3.47
C PRO A 107 25.16 -16.36 -3.18
N GLU A 108 25.92 -16.48 -2.09
CA GLU A 108 26.39 -17.76 -1.54
C GLU A 108 25.26 -18.48 -0.76
N GLU A 109 25.56 -19.56 -0.02
CA GLU A 109 24.55 -20.37 0.70
C GLU A 109 23.61 -19.58 1.63
N LYS A 110 24.04 -18.39 2.10
CA LYS A 110 23.20 -17.46 2.87
C LYS A 110 23.02 -16.15 2.12
N LEU A 111 21.76 -15.79 1.86
CA LEU A 111 21.43 -14.51 1.24
C LEU A 111 21.71 -13.36 2.22
N GLY A 112 22.39 -12.31 1.74
CA GLY A 112 22.45 -11.04 2.45
C GLY A 112 21.08 -10.34 2.48
N ASN A 113 20.89 -9.42 3.41
CA ASN A 113 19.61 -8.72 3.61
C ASN A 113 19.08 -8.03 2.33
N ALA A 114 19.97 -7.44 1.53
CA ALA A 114 19.60 -6.80 0.27
C ALA A 114 19.08 -7.82 -0.76
N HIS A 115 19.74 -8.98 -0.86
CA HIS A 115 19.30 -10.09 -1.71
C HIS A 115 17.93 -10.62 -1.29
N GLU A 116 17.70 -10.82 0.01
CA GLU A 116 16.40 -11.25 0.53
C GLU A 116 15.29 -10.23 0.21
N ALA A 117 15.57 -8.95 0.41
CA ALA A 117 14.64 -7.87 0.11
C ALA A 117 14.29 -7.81 -1.39
N VAL A 118 15.27 -7.90 -2.29
CA VAL A 118 15.01 -7.93 -3.74
C VAL A 118 14.25 -9.19 -4.13
N ARG A 119 14.60 -10.36 -3.57
CA ARG A 119 13.87 -11.61 -3.82
C ARG A 119 12.39 -11.52 -3.41
N ARG A 120 12.10 -10.81 -2.32
CA ARG A 120 10.74 -10.59 -1.81
C ARG A 120 9.97 -9.56 -2.65
N ASP A 121 10.61 -8.45 -2.99
CA ASP A 121 9.99 -7.33 -3.72
C ASP A 121 9.93 -7.52 -5.23
N PHE A 122 10.83 -8.31 -5.82
CA PHE A 122 10.95 -8.53 -7.26
C PHE A 122 11.31 -9.98 -7.58
N PRO A 123 10.47 -10.95 -7.15
CA PRO A 123 10.74 -12.38 -7.22
C PRO A 123 11.15 -12.90 -8.60
N GLU A 124 10.38 -12.54 -9.65
CA GLU A 124 10.61 -12.98 -11.03
C GLU A 124 11.95 -12.44 -11.56
N MET A 125 12.19 -11.14 -11.40
CA MET A 125 13.43 -10.48 -11.82
C MET A 125 14.66 -11.00 -11.04
N TYR A 126 14.53 -11.23 -9.72
CA TYR A 126 15.62 -11.77 -8.91
C TYR A 126 16.07 -13.15 -9.41
N PHE A 127 15.11 -14.03 -9.74
CA PHE A 127 15.39 -15.34 -10.34
C PHE A 127 16.09 -15.22 -11.70
N GLU A 128 15.71 -14.24 -12.54
CA GLU A 128 16.36 -14.02 -13.83
C GLU A 128 17.81 -13.52 -13.73
N ILE A 129 18.18 -12.84 -12.64
CA ILE A 129 19.56 -12.34 -12.42
C ILE A 129 20.41 -13.43 -11.74
N TYR A 130 19.93 -13.99 -10.63
CA TYR A 130 20.75 -14.82 -9.74
C TYR A 130 20.42 -16.32 -9.79
N GLY A 131 19.40 -16.73 -10.56
CA GLY A 131 18.93 -18.12 -10.63
C GLY A 131 18.19 -18.58 -9.37
N GLY A 132 18.12 -19.90 -9.16
CA GLY A 132 17.54 -20.52 -7.97
C GLY A 132 16.18 -21.19 -8.22
N THR A 133 15.30 -21.22 -7.21
CA THR A 133 13.93 -21.73 -7.36
C THR A 133 13.00 -20.58 -7.66
N SER A 134 12.22 -20.66 -8.75
CA SER A 134 11.23 -19.62 -9.08
C SER A 134 10.31 -19.39 -7.88
N PRO A 135 10.29 -18.18 -7.29
CA PRO A 135 9.43 -17.90 -6.16
C PRO A 135 7.96 -18.08 -6.53
N LYS A 136 7.19 -18.73 -5.64
CA LYS A 136 5.73 -18.72 -5.73
C LYS A 136 5.28 -17.29 -5.49
N LYS A 137 4.68 -16.67 -6.50
CA LYS A 137 4.04 -15.37 -6.38
C LYS A 137 3.02 -15.44 -5.24
N ILE A 138 3.21 -14.64 -4.19
CA ILE A 138 2.19 -14.47 -3.16
C ILE A 138 1.05 -13.70 -3.82
N TRP A 139 0.03 -14.42 -4.24
CA TRP A 139 -1.17 -13.83 -4.81
C TRP A 139 -1.91 -13.14 -3.69
N VAL A 140 -2.04 -11.82 -3.79
CA VAL A 140 -3.00 -11.10 -2.98
C VAL A 140 -4.38 -11.60 -3.38
N THR A 141 -5.08 -12.22 -2.44
CA THR A 141 -6.41 -12.78 -2.64
C THR A 141 -7.28 -11.73 -3.32
N LYS A 142 -7.86 -12.06 -4.48
CA LYS A 142 -8.93 -11.23 -5.04
C LYS A 142 -10.00 -11.18 -3.97
N SER A 143 -10.27 -9.99 -3.44
CA SER A 143 -11.40 -9.85 -2.53
C SER A 143 -12.66 -10.13 -3.35
N ASP A 144 -13.34 -11.24 -3.08
CA ASP A 144 -14.65 -11.60 -3.64
C ASP A 144 -15.75 -10.70 -3.06
N LEU A 145 -15.50 -9.39 -3.06
CA LEU A 145 -16.52 -8.42 -2.71
C LEU A 145 -17.52 -8.41 -3.86
N ALA A 146 -18.71 -8.95 -3.61
CA ALA A 146 -19.89 -8.73 -4.42
C ALA A 146 -20.00 -7.24 -4.78
N LYS A 147 -20.46 -6.93 -6.00
CA LYS A 147 -20.69 -5.54 -6.40
C LYS A 147 -21.75 -4.97 -5.46
N PRO A 148 -21.42 -3.99 -4.60
CA PRO A 148 -22.37 -3.54 -3.60
C PRO A 148 -23.46 -2.70 -4.25
N SER A 149 -24.61 -2.70 -3.61
CA SER A 149 -25.79 -1.95 -4.02
C SER A 149 -25.74 -0.55 -3.40
N LEU A 150 -26.17 0.44 -4.18
CA LEU A 150 -26.05 1.85 -3.81
C LEU A 150 -27.43 2.48 -3.65
N SER A 151 -27.63 3.20 -2.56
CA SER A 151 -28.77 4.12 -2.37
C SER A 151 -28.27 5.56 -2.40
N ILE A 152 -28.98 6.45 -3.09
CA ILE A 152 -28.72 7.89 -3.09
C ILE A 152 -30.05 8.59 -2.81
N THR A 153 -30.12 9.34 -1.72
CA THR A 153 -31.33 10.05 -1.28
C THR A 153 -31.01 11.49 -0.95
N TRP A 154 -31.94 12.40 -1.23
CA TRP A 154 -31.84 13.79 -0.78
C TRP A 154 -32.09 13.88 0.74
N ASP A 155 -31.21 14.58 1.45
CA ASP A 155 -31.34 14.88 2.88
C ASP A 155 -31.65 16.37 3.06
N ASN A 156 -32.84 16.66 3.58
CA ASN A 156 -33.31 18.03 3.78
C ASN A 156 -32.55 18.79 4.89
N ALA A 157 -32.01 18.08 5.89
CA ALA A 157 -31.28 18.71 6.98
C ALA A 157 -29.88 19.14 6.52
N LEU A 158 -29.24 18.31 5.69
CA LEU A 158 -27.93 18.62 5.09
C LEU A 158 -28.03 19.45 3.82
N ASN A 159 -29.23 19.60 3.26
CA ASN A 159 -29.48 20.23 1.96
C ASN A 159 -28.56 19.65 0.86
N ALA A 160 -28.47 18.31 0.82
CA ALA A 160 -27.49 17.58 0.02
C ALA A 160 -27.96 16.16 -0.33
N TYR A 161 -27.35 15.56 -1.35
CA TYR A 161 -27.51 14.14 -1.66
C TYR A 161 -26.59 13.28 -0.78
N VAL A 162 -27.18 12.29 -0.10
CA VAL A 162 -26.47 11.31 0.72
C VAL A 162 -26.49 9.97 0.00
N ALA A 163 -25.31 9.50 -0.38
CA ALA A 163 -25.08 8.18 -0.91
C ALA A 163 -24.73 7.21 0.23
N LYS A 164 -25.26 5.99 0.21
CA LYS A 164 -24.98 4.91 1.16
C LYS A 164 -24.83 3.56 0.47
N VAL A 165 -23.86 2.77 0.90
CA VAL A 165 -23.76 1.36 0.49
C VAL A 165 -24.74 0.54 1.32
N ILE A 166 -25.63 -0.21 0.67
CA ILE A 166 -26.71 -0.94 1.36
C ILE A 166 -26.14 -2.01 2.31
N GLU A 167 -25.08 -2.69 1.89
CA GLU A 167 -24.43 -3.75 2.67
C GLU A 167 -23.55 -3.22 3.81
N THR A 168 -23.20 -1.93 3.79
CA THR A 168 -22.41 -1.25 4.82
C THR A 168 -22.91 0.18 5.01
N PRO A 169 -24.07 0.36 5.66
CA PRO A 169 -24.76 1.66 5.74
C PRO A 169 -24.00 2.72 6.53
N ASP A 170 -23.02 2.31 7.35
CA ASP A 170 -22.12 3.18 8.10
C ASP A 170 -21.18 3.99 7.19
N ILE A 171 -21.04 3.54 5.94
CA ILE A 171 -20.25 4.19 4.91
C ILE A 171 -21.15 5.11 4.10
N THR A 172 -20.94 6.41 4.27
CA THR A 172 -21.75 7.43 3.62
C THR A 172 -20.89 8.43 2.85
N ALA A 173 -21.47 9.03 1.82
CA ALA A 173 -20.84 10.14 1.09
C ALA A 173 -21.88 11.22 0.80
N VAL A 174 -21.50 12.49 1.00
CA VAL A 174 -22.39 13.63 0.84
C VAL A 174 -21.95 14.49 -0.33
N GLY A 175 -22.85 14.76 -1.28
CA GLY A 175 -22.64 15.58 -2.46
C GLY A 175 -23.70 16.67 -2.60
N HIS A 176 -23.33 17.80 -3.21
CA HIS A 176 -24.28 18.89 -3.47
C HIS A 176 -25.26 18.55 -4.60
N ASP A 177 -24.88 17.64 -5.48
CA ASP A 177 -25.72 17.04 -6.50
C ASP A 177 -25.51 15.51 -6.54
N TRP A 178 -26.31 14.85 -7.37
CA TRP A 178 -26.34 13.40 -7.50
C TRP A 178 -24.99 12.83 -7.99
N ASP A 179 -24.37 13.49 -8.98
CA ASP A 179 -23.10 13.06 -9.56
C ASP A 179 -21.95 13.19 -8.56
N ASN A 180 -21.91 14.27 -7.80
CA ASN A 180 -20.94 14.52 -6.75
C ASN A 180 -21.03 13.46 -5.64
N ALA A 181 -22.25 13.12 -5.22
CA ALA A 181 -22.50 12.08 -4.23
C ALA A 181 -22.03 10.70 -4.73
N LEU A 182 -22.32 10.36 -5.99
CA LEU A 182 -21.88 9.12 -6.62
C LEU A 182 -20.35 9.04 -6.73
N LEU A 183 -19.68 10.10 -7.19
CA LEU A 183 -18.22 10.16 -7.33
C LEU A 183 -17.50 10.02 -5.98
N LYS A 184 -17.99 10.72 -4.95
CA LYS A 184 -17.47 10.60 -3.59
C LYS A 184 -17.68 9.19 -3.05
N MET A 185 -18.85 8.60 -3.27
CA MET A 185 -19.12 7.23 -2.82
C MET A 185 -18.19 6.21 -3.49
N ARG A 186 -17.92 6.33 -4.79
CA ARG A 186 -16.94 5.46 -5.47
C ARG A 186 -15.56 5.54 -4.82
N SER A 187 -15.15 6.73 -4.39
CA SER A 187 -13.85 6.96 -3.74
C SER A 187 -13.82 6.33 -2.35
N VAL A 188 -14.86 6.57 -1.56
CA VAL A 188 -15.08 6.00 -0.23
C VAL A 188 -15.10 4.46 -0.25
N GLN A 189 -15.85 3.88 -1.18
CA GLN A 189 -15.94 2.43 -1.37
C GLN A 189 -14.57 1.83 -1.76
N ARG A 190 -13.80 2.52 -2.60
CA ARG A 190 -12.44 2.10 -2.98
C ARG A 190 -11.51 2.08 -1.77
N LEU A 191 -11.54 3.13 -0.94
CA LEU A 191 -10.74 3.18 0.29
C LEU A 191 -11.11 2.05 1.24
N HIS A 192 -12.40 1.85 1.50
CA HIS A 192 -12.88 0.77 2.36
C HIS A 192 -12.47 -0.62 1.84
N LYS A 193 -12.54 -0.85 0.53
CA LYS A 193 -12.03 -2.09 -0.09
C LYS A 193 -10.52 -2.27 0.13
N ASN A 194 -9.74 -1.20 0.04
CA ASN A 194 -8.30 -1.24 0.24
C ASN A 194 -7.93 -1.48 1.71
N ILE A 195 -8.68 -0.90 2.65
CA ILE A 195 -8.55 -1.17 4.09
C ILE A 195 -8.75 -2.67 4.36
N ARG A 196 -9.87 -3.24 3.90
CA ARG A 196 -10.14 -4.68 4.07
C ARG A 196 -9.05 -5.58 3.49
N LYS A 197 -8.48 -5.20 2.34
CA LYS A 197 -7.36 -5.95 1.74
C LYS A 197 -6.11 -5.90 2.63
N LEU A 198 -5.82 -4.77 3.26
CA LEU A 198 -4.71 -4.64 4.21
C LEU A 198 -4.99 -5.40 5.50
N ASP A 199 -6.22 -5.38 6.01
CA ASP A 199 -6.61 -6.18 7.18
C ASP A 199 -6.39 -7.68 6.91
N ASN A 200 -6.89 -8.19 5.78
CA ASN A 200 -6.64 -9.58 5.39
C ASN A 200 -5.14 -9.88 5.22
N ALA A 201 -4.34 -8.95 4.71
CA ALA A 201 -2.90 -9.14 4.57
C ALA A 201 -2.20 -9.21 5.94
N LEU A 202 -2.61 -8.37 6.89
CA LEU A 202 -2.13 -8.36 8.27
C LEU A 202 -2.53 -9.63 9.03
N GLU A 203 -3.75 -10.11 8.84
CA GLU A 203 -4.26 -11.38 9.39
C GLU A 203 -3.42 -12.57 8.92
N ASN A 204 -3.17 -12.66 7.61
CA ASN A 204 -2.38 -13.75 7.03
C ASN A 204 -0.92 -13.76 7.50
N LEU A 205 -0.40 -12.62 7.99
CA LEU A 205 0.94 -12.50 8.55
C LEU A 205 0.97 -12.79 10.07
N GLY A 206 -0.17 -13.07 10.71
CA GLY A 206 -0.26 -13.32 12.15
C GLY A 206 -0.11 -12.05 13.02
N LEU A 207 -0.31 -10.87 12.44
CA LEU A 207 0.00 -9.58 13.08
C LEU A 207 -1.19 -8.89 13.75
N LEU A 208 -2.35 -9.55 13.85
CA LEU A 208 -3.52 -9.02 14.59
C LEU A 208 -3.61 -9.55 16.04
N GLU A 209 -2.74 -10.47 16.47
CA GLU A 209 -2.68 -10.89 17.87
C GLU A 209 -1.76 -9.96 18.68
N GLY A 210 -2.24 -8.75 19.00
CA GLY A 210 -1.44 -7.82 19.81
C GLY A 210 -2.04 -6.45 20.14
N VAL A 211 -3.27 -6.16 19.71
CA VAL A 211 -4.00 -4.96 20.15
C VAL A 211 -5.26 -5.41 20.89
N LYS A 212 -5.08 -5.73 22.17
CA LYS A 212 -6.13 -5.72 23.19
C LYS A 212 -5.72 -4.76 24.29
#